data_AF-A0A6S7GFS8-F1
#
_entry.id   AF-A0A6S7GFS8-F1
#
_cell.length_a   1.000
_cell.length_b   1.000
_cell.length_c   1.000
_cell.angle_alpha   90.00
_cell.angle_beta   90.00
_cell.angle_gamma   90.00
#
_symmetry.space_group_name_H-M   'P 1'
#
loop_
_entity.id
_entity.type
_entity.pdbx_description
1 polymer ?
#
loop_
_entity_poly.entity_id
_entity_poly.type
_entity_poly.pdbx_seq_one_letter_code
_entity_poly.pdbx_strand_id
1 'polypeptide(L)'
;MALYFQTFVALLFVFGCYFVDSETVEDHARFDCYPERLSEGEEAVNQTLCEARGCVWKQPVNQQKAPSCFYPNKFNAYRMIKKEDFPESLTTAYHLSREDKRTLYGKHSEKITVYLQFRHNDVLRIKIFDSENDRYEVPLNLTSVYEGREPMYNTEVVKFPFSLKISRKSDGQVLWDTSVAPLVFSDQYLQISTKLPSTFLYGFGEDEHENFVRSMNWSTLGMFTRDQFPFVSNETFNKSALSLVVIIGRL
;
A
#
# COMPACT_ATOMS: atom_id res chain seq x y z
N MET A 1 23.21 58.97 -44.41
CA MET A 1 22.07 58.99 -43.47
C MET A 1 21.38 57.63 -43.62
N ALA A 2 21.84 56.63 -42.86
CA ALA A 2 21.46 55.23 -43.04
C ALA A 2 20.64 54.77 -41.84
N LEU A 3 19.39 54.38 -42.09
CA LEU A 3 18.45 53.80 -41.13
C LEU A 3 18.71 52.30 -41.02
N TYR A 4 19.09 51.82 -39.84
CA TYR A 4 19.15 50.38 -39.53
C TYR A 4 17.81 49.93 -38.95
N PHE A 5 17.15 49.00 -39.64
CA PHE A 5 15.93 48.33 -39.19
C PHE A 5 16.30 47.20 -38.23
N GLN A 6 15.68 47.21 -37.05
CA GLN A 6 15.91 46.26 -35.96
C GLN A 6 14.90 45.12 -36.07
N THR A 7 15.35 43.89 -36.37
CA THR A 7 14.50 42.69 -36.36
C THR A 7 14.68 41.95 -35.04
N PHE A 8 13.63 41.93 -34.21
CA PHE A 8 13.53 41.07 -33.02
C PHE A 8 13.06 39.67 -33.43
N VAL A 9 13.85 38.65 -33.09
CA VAL A 9 13.43 37.24 -33.19
C VAL A 9 12.95 36.80 -31.81
N ALA A 10 11.65 36.54 -31.67
CA ALA A 10 11.06 35.97 -30.47
C ALA A 10 11.17 34.43 -30.52
N LEU A 11 12.01 33.85 -29.67
CA LEU A 11 12.10 32.42 -29.45
C LEU A 11 10.99 31.98 -28.47
N LEU A 12 9.90 31.46 -29.02
CA LEU A 12 8.87 30.74 -28.26
C LEU A 12 9.43 29.37 -27.84
N PHE A 13 9.86 29.25 -26.59
CA PHE A 13 10.09 27.94 -25.97
C PHE A 13 8.73 27.31 -25.67
N VAL A 14 8.30 26.42 -26.56
CA VAL A 14 7.24 25.46 -26.26
C VAL A 14 7.78 24.55 -25.15
N PHE A 15 7.35 24.78 -23.92
CA PHE A 15 7.48 23.79 -22.85
C PHE A 15 6.64 22.58 -23.26
N GLY A 16 7.28 21.62 -23.92
CA GLY A 16 6.71 20.29 -24.10
C GLY A 16 6.38 19.74 -22.71
N CYS A 17 5.11 19.41 -22.48
CA CYS A 17 4.72 18.55 -21.38
C CYS A 17 5.57 17.28 -21.49
N TYR A 18 6.48 17.08 -20.55
CA TYR A 18 7.10 15.79 -20.35
C TYR A 18 5.98 14.83 -19.94
N PHE A 19 5.50 14.03 -20.88
CA PHE A 19 4.74 12.83 -20.57
C PHE A 19 5.64 11.96 -19.69
N VAL A 20 5.28 11.84 -18.42
CA VAL A 20 5.91 10.91 -17.50
C VAL A 20 5.65 9.51 -18.02
N ASP A 21 6.74 8.76 -18.17
CA ASP A 21 6.80 7.38 -18.65
C ASP A 21 5.73 6.51 -17.95
N SER A 22 4.76 6.00 -18.71
CA SER A 22 3.87 4.95 -18.25
C SER A 22 4.62 3.64 -18.34
N GLU A 23 5.50 3.38 -17.37
CA GLU A 23 6.07 2.06 -17.13
C GLU A 23 4.93 1.04 -17.17
N THR A 24 4.97 0.10 -18.12
CA THR A 24 3.83 -0.80 -18.38
C THR A 24 3.69 -1.79 -17.24
N VAL A 25 2.79 -1.51 -16.30
CA VAL A 25 2.48 -2.43 -15.18
C VAL A 25 1.76 -3.67 -15.70
N GLU A 26 2.39 -4.83 -15.55
CA GLU A 26 1.80 -6.13 -15.87
C GLU A 26 0.55 -6.40 -15.04
N ASP A 27 -0.42 -7.12 -15.61
CA ASP A 27 -1.74 -7.35 -14.99
C ASP A 27 -1.64 -7.91 -13.57
N HIS A 28 -0.74 -8.86 -13.34
CA HIS A 28 -0.52 -9.51 -12.04
C HIS A 28 0.09 -8.58 -10.96
N ALA A 29 0.74 -7.50 -11.38
CA ALA A 29 1.42 -6.53 -10.53
C ALA A 29 0.55 -5.29 -10.24
N ARG A 30 -0.69 -5.25 -10.74
CA ARG A 30 -1.60 -4.12 -10.53
C ARG A 30 -2.22 -4.16 -9.15
N PHE A 31 -2.31 -2.99 -8.53
CA PHE A 31 -3.04 -2.77 -7.28
C PHE A 31 -4.24 -1.87 -7.54
N ASP A 32 -5.42 -2.32 -7.14
CA ASP A 32 -6.69 -1.67 -7.44
C ASP A 32 -6.77 -0.27 -6.78
N CYS A 33 -7.05 0.75 -7.59
CA CYS A 33 -7.27 2.12 -7.14
C CYS A 33 -8.77 2.45 -6.97
N TYR A 34 -9.64 1.49 -7.29
CA TYR A 34 -11.07 1.60 -7.11
C TYR A 34 -11.65 0.33 -6.46
N PRO A 35 -11.23 0.00 -5.21
CA PRO A 35 -11.66 -1.21 -4.49
C PRO A 35 -13.10 -1.20 -4.00
N GLU A 36 -13.73 -0.05 -3.78
CA GLU A 36 -15.08 0.06 -3.20
C GLU A 36 -16.23 -0.21 -4.18
N ARG A 37 -15.97 -0.95 -5.25
CA ARG A 37 -16.95 -1.29 -6.29
C ARG A 37 -18.17 -1.93 -5.62
N LEU A 38 -19.33 -1.32 -5.82
CA LEU A 38 -20.58 -1.89 -5.38
C LEU A 38 -20.88 -3.10 -6.28
N SER A 39 -21.05 -4.27 -5.67
CA SER A 39 -21.50 -5.48 -6.34
C SER A 39 -22.89 -5.23 -6.93
N GLU A 40 -23.00 -5.41 -8.26
CA GLU A 40 -24.23 -5.43 -9.07
C GLU A 40 -25.23 -4.27 -8.84
N GLY A 41 -25.27 -3.34 -9.79
CA GLY A 41 -26.40 -2.39 -9.95
C GLY A 41 -26.06 -0.91 -9.87
N GLU A 42 -24.85 -0.53 -9.45
CA GLU A 42 -24.36 0.85 -9.48
C GLU A 42 -23.02 0.94 -10.24
N GLU A 43 -22.79 2.09 -10.88
CA GLU A 43 -21.82 2.34 -11.96
C GLU A 43 -20.56 1.45 -11.92
N ALA A 44 -20.47 0.50 -12.86
CA ALA A 44 -19.24 -0.23 -13.10
C ALA A 44 -18.10 0.78 -13.32
N VAL A 45 -16.96 0.56 -12.65
CA VAL A 45 -15.79 1.43 -12.76
C VAL A 45 -15.50 1.67 -14.23
N ASN A 46 -15.41 2.95 -14.62
CA ASN A 46 -15.13 3.36 -15.98
C ASN A 46 -13.84 4.19 -16.01
N GLN A 47 -13.35 4.47 -17.23
CA GLN A 47 -12.12 5.22 -17.46
C GLN A 47 -12.16 6.60 -16.79
N THR A 48 -13.25 7.35 -16.98
CA THR A 48 -13.41 8.70 -16.44
C THR A 48 -13.30 8.73 -14.91
N LEU A 49 -13.99 7.82 -14.23
CA LEU A 49 -13.95 7.71 -12.77
C LEU A 49 -12.56 7.33 -12.25
N CYS A 50 -11.86 6.43 -12.96
CA CYS A 50 -10.50 6.03 -12.62
C CYS A 50 -9.50 7.19 -12.77
N GLU A 51 -9.54 7.88 -13.90
CA GLU A 51 -8.65 8.99 -14.21
C GLU A 51 -8.91 10.21 -13.32
N ALA A 52 -10.17 10.43 -12.90
CA ALA A 52 -10.53 11.47 -11.93
C ALA A 52 -9.83 11.28 -10.57
N ARG A 53 -9.45 10.04 -10.20
CA ARG A 53 -8.63 9.74 -9.02
C ARG A 53 -7.14 9.96 -9.23
N GLY A 54 -6.72 10.28 -10.46
CA GLY A 54 -5.33 10.30 -10.87
C GLY A 54 -4.74 8.90 -11.04
N CYS A 55 -5.60 7.90 -11.30
CA CYS A 55 -5.19 6.51 -11.51
C CYS A 55 -5.11 6.13 -12.99
N VAL A 56 -4.52 4.96 -13.27
CA VAL A 56 -4.32 4.48 -14.64
C VAL A 56 -5.43 3.51 -15.02
N TRP A 57 -6.06 3.77 -16.16
CA TRP A 57 -7.07 2.89 -16.74
C TRP A 57 -6.47 2.05 -17.87
N LYS A 58 -6.54 0.72 -17.74
CA LYS A 58 -6.19 -0.22 -18.80
C LYS A 58 -6.88 -1.56 -18.58
N GLN A 59 -7.58 -2.06 -19.61
CA GLN A 59 -8.21 -3.37 -19.53
C GLN A 59 -7.15 -4.49 -19.40
N PRO A 60 -7.40 -5.52 -18.57
CA PRO A 60 -6.52 -6.68 -18.47
C PRO A 60 -6.56 -7.51 -19.75
N VAL A 61 -5.43 -8.14 -20.06
CA VAL A 61 -5.28 -9.06 -21.19
C VAL A 61 -6.03 -10.36 -20.90
N ASN A 62 -6.65 -10.96 -21.91
CA ASN A 62 -7.34 -12.27 -21.82
C ASN A 62 -8.41 -12.36 -20.71
N GLN A 63 -9.12 -11.27 -20.41
CA GLN A 63 -10.18 -11.24 -19.39
C GLN A 63 -9.73 -11.71 -17.99
N GLN A 64 -8.46 -11.53 -17.64
CA GLN A 64 -7.99 -11.78 -16.28
C GLN A 64 -8.76 -10.91 -15.27
N LYS A 65 -8.92 -11.41 -14.03
CA LYS A 65 -9.58 -10.68 -12.93
C LYS A 65 -8.79 -9.47 -12.40
N ALA A 66 -7.68 -9.11 -13.05
CA ALA A 66 -6.86 -7.96 -12.66
C ALA A 66 -7.65 -6.65 -12.80
N PRO A 67 -7.38 -5.65 -11.94
CA PRO A 67 -8.14 -4.41 -11.94
C PRO A 67 -7.85 -3.59 -13.20
N SER A 68 -8.92 -3.10 -13.83
CA SER A 68 -8.81 -2.16 -14.96
C SER A 68 -8.41 -0.76 -14.53
N CYS A 69 -8.64 -0.39 -13.26
CA CYS A 69 -8.19 0.86 -12.64
C CYS A 69 -7.14 0.57 -11.57
N PHE A 70 -5.91 1.06 -11.72
CA PHE A 70 -4.82 0.75 -10.80
C PHE A 70 -3.94 1.96 -10.49
N TYR A 71 -3.21 1.89 -9.38
CA TYR A 71 -2.34 2.97 -8.93
C TYR A 71 -1.16 3.19 -9.92
N PRO A 72 -0.86 4.45 -10.30
CA PRO A 72 0.39 4.77 -10.98
C PRO A 72 1.56 4.68 -10.00
N ASN A 73 2.77 4.70 -10.57
CA ASN A 73 3.98 4.74 -9.77
C ASN A 73 4.01 6.01 -8.88
N LYS A 74 4.43 5.86 -7.61
CA LYS A 74 4.49 6.95 -6.60
C LYS A 74 3.15 7.62 -6.25
N PHE A 75 2.02 6.99 -6.52
CA PHE A 75 0.70 7.52 -6.14
C PHE A 75 0.57 7.78 -4.63
N ASN A 76 0.11 8.96 -4.21
CA ASN A 76 -0.08 9.30 -2.78
C ASN A 76 1.10 8.94 -1.86
N ALA A 77 2.33 9.01 -2.38
CA ALA A 77 3.49 8.52 -1.68
C ALA A 77 3.88 9.39 -0.47
N TYR A 78 4.35 8.71 0.58
CA TYR A 78 5.01 9.33 1.71
C TYR A 78 6.52 9.47 1.43
N ARG A 79 7.12 10.56 1.91
CA ARG A 79 8.56 10.78 1.96
C ARG A 79 9.05 10.68 3.40
N MET A 80 10.13 9.95 3.64
CA MET A 80 10.83 9.96 4.91
C MET A 80 11.55 11.30 5.14
N ILE A 81 11.13 12.03 6.17
CA ILE A 81 11.69 13.34 6.55
C ILE A 81 12.76 13.22 7.64
N LYS A 82 12.63 12.25 8.55
CA LYS A 82 13.52 12.09 9.69
C LYS A 82 13.59 10.62 10.12
N LYS A 83 14.76 10.19 10.58
CA LYS A 83 14.99 8.90 11.24
C LYS A 83 15.49 9.19 12.66
N GLU A 84 14.93 8.49 13.64
CA GLU A 84 15.40 8.50 15.03
C GLU A 84 15.59 7.07 15.53
N ASP A 85 16.65 6.83 16.29
CA ASP A 85 16.92 5.54 16.90
C ASP A 85 16.77 5.68 18.42
N PHE A 86 16.08 4.71 19.03
CA PHE A 86 15.83 4.59 20.46
C PHE A 86 16.47 3.28 20.96
N PRO A 87 17.76 3.30 21.33
CA PRO A 87 18.50 2.09 21.68
C PRO A 87 17.94 1.36 22.91
N GLU A 88 17.42 2.09 23.89
CA GLU A 88 16.88 1.52 25.14
C GLU A 88 15.68 0.60 24.90
N SER A 89 14.85 0.94 23.91
CA SER A 89 13.66 0.18 23.53
C SER A 89 13.84 -0.62 22.25
N LEU A 90 15.08 -0.74 21.74
CA LEU A 90 15.42 -1.34 20.44
C LEU A 90 14.41 -0.94 19.36
N THR A 91 14.16 0.36 19.23
CA THR A 91 13.16 0.90 18.32
C THR A 91 13.80 1.92 17.38
N THR A 92 13.48 1.82 16.10
CA THR A 92 13.81 2.86 15.11
C THR A 92 12.52 3.50 14.63
N ALA A 93 12.45 4.82 14.67
CA ALA A 93 11.35 5.62 14.16
C ALA A 93 11.72 6.27 12.82
N TYR A 94 10.76 6.20 11.89
CA TYR A 94 10.80 6.91 10.61
C TYR A 94 9.61 7.86 10.56
N HIS A 95 9.89 9.16 10.57
CA HIS A 95 8.86 10.18 10.40
C HIS A 95 8.68 10.45 8.92
N LEU A 96 7.43 10.41 8.47
CA LEU A 96 7.06 10.53 7.07
C LEU A 96 6.12 11.71 6.87
N SER A 97 6.28 12.41 5.75
CA SER A 97 5.37 13.44 5.28
C SER A 97 4.77 13.01 3.95
N ARG A 98 3.47 13.20 3.78
CA ARG A 98 2.78 12.97 2.52
C ARG A 98 3.19 14.06 1.52
N GLU A 99 3.47 13.69 0.28
CA GLU A 99 3.80 14.66 -0.79
C GLU A 99 2.59 15.06 -1.64
N ASP A 100 1.66 14.12 -1.81
CA ASP A 100 0.46 14.33 -2.60
C ASP A 100 -0.68 14.85 -1.71
N LYS A 101 -1.49 15.78 -2.22
CA LYS A 101 -2.67 16.32 -1.53
C LYS A 101 -3.97 15.64 -1.94
N ARG A 102 -3.95 14.71 -2.92
CA ARG A 102 -5.15 13.98 -3.35
C ARG A 102 -5.78 13.24 -2.18
N THR A 103 -7.09 13.34 -2.05
CA THR A 103 -7.86 12.66 -1.00
C THR A 103 -8.84 11.70 -1.63
N LEU A 104 -8.63 10.40 -1.46
CA LEU A 104 -9.57 9.37 -1.92
C LEU A 104 -10.62 9.04 -0.86
N TYR A 105 -10.17 8.66 0.34
CA TYR A 105 -11.03 8.10 1.39
C TYR A 105 -11.06 9.01 2.63
N GLY A 106 -11.59 10.22 2.47
CA GLY A 106 -11.70 11.19 3.57
C GLY A 106 -10.39 11.89 3.89
N LYS A 107 -10.22 12.29 5.16
CA LYS A 107 -9.08 13.09 5.63
C LYS A 107 -7.83 12.22 5.79
N HIS A 108 -6.77 12.54 5.04
CA HIS A 108 -5.48 11.87 5.14
C HIS A 108 -4.64 12.43 6.30
N SER A 109 -3.83 11.57 6.91
CA SER A 109 -2.79 11.99 7.85
C SER A 109 -1.58 12.50 7.07
N GLU A 110 -1.32 13.80 7.13
CA GLU A 110 -0.22 14.42 6.39
C GLU A 110 1.15 14.03 6.94
N LYS A 111 1.23 13.76 8.26
CA LYS A 111 2.43 13.26 8.92
C LYS A 111 2.13 11.98 9.68
N ILE A 112 2.88 10.94 9.38
CA ILE A 112 2.79 9.64 10.07
C ILE A 112 4.17 9.22 10.53
N THR A 113 4.22 8.39 11.57
CA THR A 113 5.45 7.82 12.09
C THR A 113 5.37 6.31 12.02
N VAL A 114 6.43 5.69 11.50
CA VAL A 114 6.60 4.24 11.42
C VAL A 114 7.64 3.82 12.45
N TYR A 115 7.24 3.02 13.43
CA TYR A 115 8.14 2.36 14.38
C TYR A 115 8.47 0.96 13.90
N LEU A 116 9.76 0.66 13.86
CA LEU A 116 10.30 -0.70 13.81
C LEU A 116 10.79 -1.06 15.20
N GLN A 117 10.11 -1.99 15.84
CA GLN A 117 10.35 -2.41 17.21
C GLN A 117 10.91 -3.83 17.21
N PHE A 118 12.19 -3.99 17.53
CA PHE A 118 12.87 -5.29 17.54
C PHE A 118 12.56 -6.03 18.84
N ARG A 119 11.40 -6.72 18.86
CA ARG A 119 10.86 -7.38 20.06
C ARG A 119 11.66 -8.62 20.44
N HIS A 120 12.02 -9.45 19.46
CA HIS A 120 12.88 -10.62 19.62
C HIS A 120 13.67 -10.86 18.32
N ASN A 121 14.62 -11.79 18.34
CA ASN A 121 15.46 -12.10 17.18
C ASN A 121 14.65 -12.63 15.99
N ASP A 122 13.45 -13.17 16.20
CA ASP A 122 12.50 -13.59 15.16
C ASP A 122 11.21 -12.75 15.10
N VAL A 123 11.03 -11.77 16.00
CA VAL A 123 9.82 -10.93 16.05
C VAL A 123 10.15 -9.46 15.83
N LEU A 124 9.72 -8.93 14.67
CA LEU A 124 9.66 -7.50 14.39
C LEU A 124 8.22 -7.02 14.56
N ARG A 125 8.02 -5.96 15.34
CA ARG A 125 6.74 -5.24 15.37
C ARG A 125 6.85 -3.95 14.59
N ILE A 126 5.94 -3.78 13.63
CA ILE A 126 5.79 -2.55 12.85
C ILE A 126 4.55 -1.83 13.38
N LYS A 127 4.69 -0.56 13.73
CA LYS A 127 3.55 0.29 14.11
C LYS A 127 3.57 1.55 13.26
N ILE A 128 2.46 1.84 12.58
CA ILE A 128 2.26 3.06 11.80
C ILE A 128 1.15 3.86 12.48
N PHE A 129 1.41 5.11 12.80
CA PHE A 129 0.45 5.97 13.51
C PHE A 129 0.55 7.42 13.04
N ASP A 130 -0.53 8.17 13.22
CA ASP A 130 -0.57 9.61 12.95
C ASP A 130 0.33 10.34 13.95
N SER A 131 1.16 11.27 13.47
CA SER A 131 2.14 11.97 14.31
C SER A 131 1.58 13.18 15.03
N GLU A 132 0.39 13.65 14.65
CA GLU A 132 -0.23 14.87 15.16
C GLU A 132 -1.50 14.60 15.95
N ASN A 133 -2.15 13.44 15.74
CA ASN A 133 -3.41 13.11 16.38
C ASN A 133 -3.39 11.67 16.89
N ASP A 134 -3.78 11.47 18.16
CA ASP A 134 -3.98 10.13 18.69
C ASP A 134 -5.17 9.46 18.01
N ARG A 135 -4.97 8.21 17.60
CA ARG A 135 -6.00 7.36 16.98
C ARG A 135 -6.34 6.21 17.90
N TYR A 136 -7.50 5.60 17.68
CA TYR A 136 -7.86 4.39 18.42
C TYR A 136 -6.80 3.31 18.25
N GLU A 137 -6.31 2.79 19.38
CA GLU A 137 -5.48 1.60 19.45
C GLU A 137 -6.24 0.52 20.22
N VAL A 138 -6.18 -0.72 19.73
CA VAL A 138 -6.81 -1.84 20.43
C VAL A 138 -6.15 -1.99 21.80
N PRO A 139 -6.90 -1.92 22.91
CA PRO A 139 -6.33 -2.00 24.26
C PRO A 139 -5.90 -3.43 24.58
N LEU A 140 -4.72 -3.81 24.08
CA LEU A 140 -4.09 -5.10 24.32
C LEU A 140 -2.91 -4.94 25.26
N ASN A 141 -2.83 -5.79 26.27
CA ASN A 141 -1.67 -5.86 27.16
C ASN A 141 -0.55 -6.64 26.47
N LEU A 142 0.22 -5.94 25.63
CA LEU A 142 1.44 -6.50 25.04
C LEU A 142 2.56 -6.36 26.08
N THR A 143 3.29 -7.43 26.34
CA THR A 143 4.52 -7.35 27.14
C THR A 143 5.46 -6.32 26.50
N SER A 144 6.29 -5.64 27.30
CA SER A 144 7.26 -4.63 26.81
C SER A 144 8.68 -5.17 26.76
N VAL A 145 8.85 -6.43 26.36
CA VAL A 145 10.16 -7.07 26.26
C VAL A 145 10.74 -6.82 24.88
N TYR A 146 11.93 -6.19 24.82
CA TYR A 146 12.68 -5.88 23.62
C TYR A 146 14.06 -6.55 23.71
N GLU A 147 14.15 -7.76 23.19
CA GLU A 147 15.35 -8.61 23.27
C GLU A 147 15.95 -8.91 21.89
N GLY A 148 15.42 -8.31 20.82
CA GLY A 148 15.84 -8.53 19.43
C GLY A 148 17.17 -7.88 19.05
N ARG A 149 18.25 -8.13 19.80
CA ARG A 149 19.59 -7.54 19.56
C ARG A 149 20.30 -8.17 18.35
N GLU A 150 19.96 -9.40 18.02
CA GLU A 150 20.54 -10.16 16.91
C GLU A 150 19.42 -10.69 15.99
N PRO A 151 18.69 -9.81 15.30
CA PRO A 151 17.55 -10.22 14.49
C PRO A 151 17.99 -11.18 13.39
N MET A 152 17.19 -12.21 13.12
CA MET A 152 17.38 -13.17 12.02
C MET A 152 16.88 -12.64 10.67
N TYR A 153 16.50 -11.36 10.63
CA TYR A 153 15.99 -10.64 9.48
C TYR A 153 16.73 -9.31 9.30
N ASN A 154 16.81 -8.84 8.07
CA ASN A 154 17.26 -7.50 7.71
C ASN A 154 16.06 -6.59 7.46
N THR A 155 16.21 -5.31 7.75
CA THR A 155 15.24 -4.27 7.42
C THR A 155 15.89 -3.25 6.50
N GLU A 156 15.23 -2.99 5.36
CA GLU A 156 15.65 -2.02 4.37
C GLU A 156 14.54 -1.00 4.16
N VAL A 157 14.91 0.28 4.06
CA VAL A 157 13.95 1.38 3.91
C VAL A 157 14.34 2.23 2.70
N VAL A 158 13.37 2.50 1.84
CA VAL A 158 13.49 3.49 0.76
C VAL A 158 12.91 4.81 1.25
N LYS A 159 13.60 5.92 0.96
CA LYS A 159 13.17 7.26 1.44
C LYS A 159 11.96 7.81 0.69
N PHE A 160 11.89 7.59 -0.63
CA PHE A 160 10.81 8.10 -1.49
C PHE A 160 10.69 7.30 -2.80
N PRO A 161 9.48 6.81 -3.16
CA PRO A 161 8.33 6.65 -2.26
C PRO A 161 8.73 5.79 -1.05
N PHE A 162 8.23 6.10 0.14
CA PHE A 162 8.60 5.35 1.33
C PHE A 162 8.16 3.89 1.18
N SER A 163 9.09 2.97 1.37
CA SER A 163 8.80 1.54 1.43
C SER A 163 9.70 0.84 2.45
N LEU A 164 9.17 -0.25 2.98
CA LEU A 164 9.85 -1.14 3.92
C LEU A 164 9.97 -2.52 3.29
N LYS A 165 11.19 -3.04 3.31
CA LYS A 165 11.51 -4.41 2.91
C LYS A 165 12.12 -5.16 4.07
N ILE A 166 11.67 -6.39 4.28
CA ILE A 166 12.15 -7.29 5.31
C ILE A 166 12.59 -8.57 4.62
N SER A 167 13.84 -8.97 4.83
CA SER A 167 14.43 -10.18 4.25
C SER A 167 15.01 -11.07 5.34
N ARG A 168 14.95 -12.38 5.13
CA ARG A 168 15.56 -13.36 6.02
C ARG A 168 17.08 -13.32 5.85
N LYS A 169 17.84 -13.28 6.96
CA LYS A 169 19.31 -13.19 6.90
C LYS A 169 19.99 -14.45 6.35
N SER A 170 19.42 -15.62 6.61
CA SER A 170 20.06 -16.90 6.31
C SER A 170 20.18 -17.19 4.81
N ASP A 171 19.20 -16.74 4.00
CA ASP A 171 19.11 -17.03 2.57
C ASP A 171 18.83 -15.78 1.71
N GLY A 172 18.62 -14.62 2.32
CA GLY A 172 18.28 -13.38 1.62
C GLY A 172 16.85 -13.30 1.10
N GLN A 173 15.98 -14.28 1.39
CA GLN A 173 14.60 -14.30 0.88
C GLN A 173 13.82 -13.11 1.42
N VAL A 174 13.24 -12.32 0.53
CA VAL A 174 12.32 -11.22 0.89
C VAL A 174 11.03 -11.82 1.41
N LEU A 175 10.67 -11.47 2.65
CA LEU A 175 9.47 -11.95 3.35
C LEU A 175 8.33 -10.93 3.29
N TRP A 176 8.68 -9.65 3.26
CA TRP A 176 7.73 -8.54 3.21
C TRP A 176 8.35 -7.41 2.39
N ASP A 177 7.62 -6.87 1.40
CA ASP A 177 8.05 -5.77 0.56
C ASP A 177 6.89 -4.84 0.23
N THR A 178 6.86 -3.67 0.86
CA THR A 178 5.79 -2.69 0.66
C THR A 178 5.99 -1.79 -0.55
N SER A 179 7.05 -1.95 -1.35
CA SER A 179 7.31 -1.07 -2.50
C SER A 179 6.33 -1.29 -3.66
N VAL A 180 5.43 -2.24 -3.51
CA VAL A 180 4.58 -2.80 -4.58
C VAL A 180 3.31 -1.98 -4.80
N ALA A 181 2.86 -1.25 -3.77
CA ALA A 181 1.69 -0.40 -3.82
C ALA A 181 1.88 0.79 -2.86
N PRO A 182 1.10 1.87 -3.04
CA PRO A 182 1.18 3.00 -2.13
C PRO A 182 0.62 2.66 -0.74
N LEU A 183 1.25 3.23 0.30
CA LEU A 183 0.70 3.28 1.65
C LEU A 183 -0.40 4.35 1.69
N VAL A 184 -1.63 3.95 2.00
CA VAL A 184 -2.74 4.89 2.20
C VAL A 184 -3.05 4.97 3.69
N PHE A 185 -3.03 6.17 4.26
CA PHE A 185 -3.28 6.39 5.68
C PHE A 185 -4.24 7.57 5.87
N SER A 186 -5.53 7.28 5.85
CA SER A 186 -6.60 8.22 6.14
C SER A 186 -7.39 7.83 7.38
N ASP A 187 -8.27 8.73 7.81
CA ASP A 187 -9.02 8.56 9.05
C ASP A 187 -9.91 7.31 9.07
N GLN A 188 -10.45 6.91 7.93
CA GLN A 188 -11.36 5.77 7.80
C GLN A 188 -10.89 4.74 6.79
N TYR A 189 -9.67 4.88 6.24
CA TYR A 189 -9.12 3.95 5.28
C TYR A 189 -7.60 3.84 5.41
N LEU A 190 -7.16 2.64 5.76
CA LEU A 190 -5.75 2.27 5.87
C LEU A 190 -5.47 1.14 4.89
N GLN A 191 -4.46 1.31 4.04
CA GLN A 191 -4.06 0.30 3.07
C GLN A 191 -2.55 0.13 3.08
N ILE A 192 -2.11 -1.12 3.17
CA ILE A 192 -0.72 -1.54 2.97
C ILE A 192 -0.71 -2.79 2.11
N SER A 193 0.37 -2.99 1.37
CA SER A 193 0.48 -4.12 0.45
C SER A 193 1.85 -4.74 0.55
N THR A 194 1.94 -6.04 0.24
CA THR A 194 3.21 -6.74 0.15
C THR A 194 3.20 -7.78 -0.96
N LYS A 195 4.37 -8.07 -1.51
CA LYS A 195 4.59 -9.33 -2.24
C LYS A 195 4.89 -10.45 -1.24
N LEU A 196 4.43 -11.66 -1.56
CA LEU A 196 4.78 -12.86 -0.82
C LEU A 196 5.90 -13.64 -1.51
N PRO A 197 6.76 -14.34 -0.76
CA PRO A 197 7.81 -15.19 -1.33
C PRO A 197 7.29 -16.47 -1.99
N SER A 198 6.02 -16.84 -1.77
CA SER A 198 5.40 -18.04 -2.34
C SER A 198 3.89 -17.89 -2.51
N THR A 199 3.27 -18.84 -3.21
CA THR A 199 1.81 -18.92 -3.37
C THR A 199 1.13 -19.73 -2.27
N PHE A 200 1.87 -20.27 -1.31
CA PHE A 200 1.31 -21.05 -0.20
C PHE A 200 0.93 -20.12 0.94
N LEU A 201 -0.33 -19.68 0.93
CA LEU A 201 -0.90 -18.81 1.94
C LEU A 201 -1.99 -19.57 2.71
N TYR A 202 -2.00 -19.41 4.03
CA TYR A 202 -2.91 -20.08 4.96
C TYR A 202 -3.39 -19.09 6.02
N GLY A 203 -4.45 -19.41 6.76
CA GLY A 203 -5.00 -18.52 7.78
C GLY A 203 -5.99 -17.50 7.20
N PHE A 204 -6.12 -16.34 7.83
CA PHE A 204 -7.26 -15.38 7.72
C PHE A 204 -8.60 -16.04 8.10
N GLY A 205 -9.46 -15.30 8.79
CA GLY A 205 -10.79 -15.76 9.19
C GLY A 205 -11.28 -15.04 10.44
N GLU A 206 -12.40 -15.45 11.03
CA GLU A 206 -13.23 -16.63 10.69
C GLU A 206 -13.98 -16.48 9.36
N ASP A 207 -13.71 -17.34 8.38
CA ASP A 207 -14.40 -17.46 7.10
C ASP A 207 -14.43 -18.95 6.68
N GLU A 208 -15.38 -19.32 5.81
CA GLU A 208 -15.45 -20.68 5.27
C GLU A 208 -14.61 -20.78 4.01
N HIS A 209 -13.62 -21.66 4.02
CA HIS A 209 -12.75 -21.88 2.87
C HIS A 209 -12.98 -23.26 2.30
N GLU A 210 -13.22 -23.34 0.98
CA GLU A 210 -13.26 -24.63 0.28
C GLU A 210 -11.94 -25.39 0.40
N ASN A 211 -10.83 -24.66 0.46
CA ASN A 211 -9.47 -25.20 0.52
C ASN A 211 -8.66 -24.56 1.65
N PHE A 212 -7.76 -25.35 2.25
CA PHE A 212 -6.87 -24.86 3.30
C PHE A 212 -5.83 -23.85 2.77
N VAL A 213 -5.32 -24.09 1.55
CA VAL A 213 -4.46 -23.13 0.83
C VAL A 213 -5.34 -22.04 0.22
N ARG A 214 -4.94 -20.78 0.39
CA ARG A 214 -5.65 -19.64 -0.20
C ARG A 214 -5.43 -19.54 -1.70
N SER A 215 -6.52 -19.23 -2.41
CA SER A 215 -6.43 -18.82 -3.81
C SER A 215 -5.74 -17.47 -3.91
N MET A 216 -4.70 -17.39 -4.75
CA MET A 216 -4.03 -16.13 -5.10
C MET A 216 -4.63 -15.47 -6.35
N ASN A 217 -5.80 -15.95 -6.79
CA ASN A 217 -6.46 -15.49 -8.01
C ASN A 217 -7.51 -14.41 -7.70
N TRP A 218 -7.04 -13.22 -7.33
CA TRP A 218 -7.85 -12.01 -7.15
C TRP A 218 -9.09 -12.23 -6.25
N SER A 219 -8.84 -12.66 -5.02
CA SER A 219 -9.87 -12.86 -4.00
C SER A 219 -9.83 -11.76 -2.94
N THR A 220 -11.01 -11.34 -2.46
CA THR A 220 -11.16 -10.40 -1.35
C THR A 220 -11.82 -11.12 -0.18
N LEU A 221 -11.23 -10.99 1.02
CA LEU A 221 -11.83 -11.45 2.27
C LEU A 221 -12.22 -10.23 3.10
N GLY A 222 -13.52 -10.05 3.37
CA GLY A 222 -13.97 -9.04 4.32
C GLY A 222 -13.83 -9.56 5.74
N MET A 223 -13.34 -8.75 6.68
CA MET A 223 -13.08 -9.17 8.07
C MET A 223 -13.85 -8.27 9.04
N PHE A 224 -15.00 -8.72 9.54
CA PHE A 224 -15.81 -8.02 10.54
C PHE A 224 -16.66 -9.02 11.33
N THR A 225 -16.68 -8.91 12.66
CA THR A 225 -17.44 -9.83 13.52
C THR A 225 -18.92 -9.70 13.23
N ARG A 226 -19.56 -10.81 12.87
CA ARG A 226 -20.97 -10.84 12.48
C ARG A 226 -21.58 -12.18 12.86
N ASP A 227 -22.78 -12.13 13.43
CA ASP A 227 -23.61 -13.32 13.64
C ASP A 227 -24.21 -13.75 12.30
N GLN A 228 -23.73 -14.86 11.77
CA GLN A 228 -24.13 -15.43 10.50
C GLN A 228 -23.84 -16.92 10.53
N PHE A 229 -24.79 -17.75 10.07
CA PHE A 229 -24.53 -19.17 9.93
C PHE A 229 -23.38 -19.39 8.93
N PRO A 230 -22.50 -20.38 9.15
CA PRO A 230 -21.44 -20.69 8.20
C PRO A 230 -22.04 -21.20 6.86
N PHE A 231 -21.65 -20.58 5.74
CA PHE A 231 -21.96 -21.08 4.38
C PHE A 231 -20.94 -20.65 3.32
N VAL A 232 -20.77 -21.49 2.30
CA VAL A 232 -19.91 -21.27 1.14
C VAL A 232 -20.66 -20.32 0.21
N SER A 233 -20.30 -19.03 0.25
CA SER A 233 -20.79 -18.03 -0.68
C SER A 233 -19.80 -17.84 -1.83
N ASN A 234 -20.31 -17.78 -3.06
CA ASN A 234 -19.55 -17.23 -4.20
C ASN A 234 -19.45 -15.69 -4.13
N GLU A 235 -20.09 -15.06 -3.15
CA GLU A 235 -20.14 -13.62 -2.94
C GLU A 235 -19.26 -13.18 -1.77
N THR A 236 -18.61 -12.03 -1.95
CA THR A 236 -17.58 -11.41 -1.09
C THR A 236 -18.12 -10.74 0.19
N PHE A 237 -19.21 -11.24 0.79
CA PHE A 237 -19.79 -10.58 1.96
C PHE A 237 -19.22 -11.12 3.29
N ASN A 238 -18.36 -10.28 3.90
CA ASN A 238 -18.11 -10.06 5.34
C ASN A 238 -17.94 -11.27 6.27
N LYS A 239 -16.71 -11.63 6.67
CA LYS A 239 -16.42 -12.63 7.73
C LYS A 239 -15.09 -12.38 8.51
N SER A 240 -15.20 -11.88 9.77
CA SER A 240 -14.31 -11.90 10.97
C SER A 240 -12.76 -11.70 10.91
N ALA A 241 -12.14 -11.48 12.09
CA ALA A 241 -11.16 -10.42 12.43
C ALA A 241 -9.64 -10.58 12.13
N LEU A 242 -9.06 -9.55 11.49
CA LEU A 242 -7.97 -8.66 11.95
C LEU A 242 -7.88 -7.57 10.88
N SER A 243 -8.08 -6.28 11.21
CA SER A 243 -7.96 -5.19 10.22
C SER A 243 -6.50 -4.99 9.82
N LEU A 244 -6.04 -5.79 8.88
CA LEU A 244 -4.98 -5.45 7.97
C LEU A 244 -5.46 -5.91 6.60
N VAL A 245 -5.97 -4.97 5.80
CA VAL A 245 -6.10 -5.21 4.36
C VAL A 245 -4.68 -5.28 3.82
N VAL A 246 -4.09 -6.48 3.87
CA VAL A 246 -2.88 -6.78 3.12
C VAL A 246 -3.35 -7.11 1.72
N ILE A 247 -3.28 -6.14 0.80
CA ILE A 247 -3.40 -6.50 -0.61
C ILE A 247 -2.11 -7.23 -0.97
N ILE A 248 -2.24 -8.52 -1.24
CA ILE A 248 -1.10 -9.36 -1.58
C ILE A 248 -0.94 -9.33 -3.11
N GLY A 249 0.18 -8.77 -3.57
CA GLY A 249 0.57 -8.83 -4.98
C GLY A 249 1.06 -10.23 -5.36
N ARG A 250 0.72 -10.68 -6.56
CA ARG A 250 1.22 -11.94 -7.12
C ARG A 250 2.69 -11.79 -7.55
N LEU A 251 3.43 -12.90 -7.50
CA LEU A 251 4.75 -13.04 -8.14
C LEU A 251 4.66 -12.95 -9.66
#